data_AF-A0A662UPK3-F1
#
_entry.id   AF-A0A662UPK3-F1
#
_cell.length_a   1.000
_cell.length_b   1.000
_cell.length_c   1.000
_cell.angle_alpha   90.00
_cell.angle_beta   90.00
_cell.angle_gamma   90.00
#
_symmetry.space_group_name_H-M   'P 1'
#
loop_
_entity.id
_entity.type
_entity.pdbx_description
1 polymer ?
#
loop_
_entity_poly.entity_id
_entity_poly.type
_entity_poly.pdbx_seq_one_letter_code
_entity_poly.pdbx_strand_id
1 'polypeptide(L)'
;MDRGAKEEKVTIKGKLVIDDNVKFAKLLNTMRQFRDAVELAHYLLFKKKLKESEVKRRLTRLLFNAWYGYSALKKAKLYQGQTRIKLRKPLLFSVGCRGAEKGNRNIRLLDTDKVLVKIPHADGNHEWIECKVKFGRKYLRLVKELISGKYPYSATITIKLRSRNEDWRKAFKKKLYLHLTIPLDLYLKYFSRKPKNKIVGHIAGFDFNVDRINMVIIDGKGIVRDIMNEYFPEVTSHGFPREKAKVIRQEKLAKLVKYASEHGVKYYVVEDLERPDGVKGKTGKWALRQYLQQMEVLVRKVNGVLVKVNPAYTSEVAKFISRDLGLDIHTASAYIIAKRGLINLQKP
;
A
#
# COMPACT_ATOMS: atom_id res chain seq x y z
N MET A 1 -20.08 13.32 -16.50
CA MET A 1 -19.66 13.25 -15.08
C MET A 1 -18.41 12.40 -15.01
N ASP A 2 -17.27 13.08 -14.86
CA ASP A 2 -15.95 12.50 -14.95
C ASP A 2 -15.74 11.45 -13.84
N ARG A 3 -15.54 10.18 -14.22
CA ARG A 3 -15.15 9.11 -13.30
C ARG A 3 -13.71 9.41 -12.90
N GLY A 4 -13.54 10.33 -11.94
CA GLY A 4 -12.25 10.87 -11.54
C GLY A 4 -11.21 9.76 -11.42
N ALA A 5 -10.18 9.86 -12.27
CA ALA A 5 -9.05 8.94 -12.31
C ALA A 5 -8.64 8.62 -10.87
N LYS A 6 -8.66 7.33 -10.52
CA LYS A 6 -8.32 6.86 -9.18
C LYS A 6 -6.84 7.17 -8.97
N GLU A 7 -6.53 8.36 -8.42
CA GLU A 7 -5.16 8.77 -8.15
C GLU A 7 -4.46 7.67 -7.35
N GLU A 8 -3.46 7.05 -7.97
CA GLU A 8 -2.65 6.04 -7.33
C GLU A 8 -1.85 6.69 -6.19
N LYS A 9 -1.87 6.07 -5.01
CA LYS A 9 -1.29 6.65 -3.80
C LYS A 9 -0.36 5.69 -3.10
N VAL A 10 0.74 6.22 -2.60
CA VAL A 10 1.73 5.47 -1.81
C VAL A 10 1.67 5.93 -0.37
N THR A 11 1.93 5.02 0.57
CA THR A 11 2.00 5.36 1.99
C THR A 11 3.43 5.31 2.51
N ILE A 12 3.93 6.45 2.99
CA ILE A 12 5.18 6.52 3.78
C ILE A 12 4.86 6.51 5.26
N LYS A 13 5.78 5.99 6.08
CA LYS A 13 5.58 5.80 7.52
C LYS A 13 6.65 6.53 8.31
N GLY A 14 6.24 7.28 9.32
CA GLY A 14 7.09 7.88 10.34
C GLY A 14 6.69 7.40 11.73
N LYS A 15 7.67 7.19 12.62
CA LYS A 15 7.39 6.87 14.03
C LYS A 15 7.05 8.17 14.76
N LEU A 16 5.87 8.25 15.38
CA LEU A 16 5.45 9.43 16.14
C LEU A 16 5.95 9.28 17.58
N VAL A 17 6.52 10.35 18.13
CA VAL A 17 7.09 10.43 19.48
C VAL A 17 6.45 11.62 20.19
N ILE A 18 5.88 11.35 21.36
CA ILE A 18 5.19 12.33 22.19
C ILE A 18 5.66 12.08 23.62
N ASP A 19 6.45 13.00 24.14
CA ASP A 19 7.05 12.87 25.47
C ASP A 19 6.09 13.38 26.56
N ASP A 20 5.22 14.32 26.20
CA ASP A 20 4.19 14.91 27.07
C ASP A 20 2.96 14.00 27.21
N ASN A 21 2.68 13.56 28.43
CA ASN A 21 1.56 12.69 28.76
C ASN A 21 0.20 13.35 28.52
N VAL A 22 0.07 14.67 28.70
CA VAL A 22 -1.19 15.40 28.49
C VAL A 22 -1.50 15.48 27.02
N LYS A 23 -0.54 15.90 26.18
CA LYS A 23 -0.69 15.90 24.71
C LYS A 23 -1.01 14.50 24.19
N PHE A 24 -0.33 13.49 24.74
CA PHE A 24 -0.58 12.11 24.39
C PHE A 24 -2.00 11.65 24.75
N ALA A 25 -2.50 11.98 25.95
CA ALA A 25 -3.84 11.62 26.40
C ALA A 25 -4.92 12.28 25.52
N LYS A 26 -4.76 13.57 25.22
CA LYS A 26 -5.63 14.31 24.29
C LYS A 26 -5.70 13.63 22.93
N LEU A 27 -4.54 13.33 22.33
CA LEU A 27 -4.45 12.64 21.04
C LEU A 27 -5.13 11.26 21.09
N LEU A 28 -4.86 10.47 22.12
CA LEU A 28 -5.43 9.14 22.25
C LEU A 28 -6.95 9.20 22.36
N ASN A 29 -7.49 10.17 23.11
CA ASN A 29 -8.92 10.38 23.22
C ASN A 29 -9.53 10.71 21.85
N THR A 30 -8.95 11.65 21.10
CA THR A 30 -9.39 11.99 19.74
C THR A 30 -9.33 10.78 18.81
N MET A 31 -8.27 9.95 18.89
CA MET A 31 -8.16 8.70 18.11
C MET A 31 -9.24 7.67 18.47
N ARG A 32 -9.68 7.61 19.73
CA ARG A 32 -10.77 6.72 20.17
C ARG A 32 -12.12 7.23 19.65
N GLN A 33 -12.42 8.51 19.85
CA GLN A 33 -13.63 9.14 19.34
C GLN A 33 -13.74 9.02 17.81
N PHE A 34 -12.63 9.24 17.09
CA PHE A 34 -12.61 9.07 15.64
C PHE A 34 -12.89 7.62 15.22
N ARG A 35 -12.29 6.63 15.89
CA ARG A 35 -12.57 5.21 15.64
C ARG A 35 -14.06 4.92 15.82
N ASP A 36 -14.65 5.37 16.93
CA ASP A 36 -16.06 5.12 17.25
C ASP A 36 -16.98 5.82 16.23
N ALA A 37 -16.60 7.02 15.79
CA ALA A 37 -17.28 7.75 14.72
C ALA A 37 -17.23 6.99 13.38
N VAL A 38 -16.15 6.28 13.05
CA VAL A 38 -16.08 5.44 11.83
C VAL A 38 -17.04 4.26 11.92
N GLU A 39 -17.12 3.60 13.08
CA GLU A 39 -18.08 2.49 13.32
C GLU A 39 -19.52 2.98 13.22
N LEU A 40 -19.82 4.12 13.84
CA LEU A 40 -21.12 4.76 13.75
C LEU A 40 -21.46 5.15 12.30
N ALA A 41 -20.51 5.76 11.57
CA ALA A 41 -20.70 6.15 10.17
C ALA A 41 -21.06 4.94 9.29
N HIS A 42 -20.36 3.81 9.47
CA HIS A 42 -20.64 2.57 8.75
C HIS A 42 -22.04 2.05 9.05
N TYR A 43 -22.42 1.99 10.33
CA TYR A 43 -23.76 1.59 10.74
C TYR A 43 -24.85 2.49 10.13
N LEU A 44 -24.68 3.81 10.20
CA LEU A 44 -25.65 4.77 9.68
C LEU A 44 -25.81 4.70 8.16
N LEU A 45 -24.70 4.52 7.43
CA LEU A 45 -24.71 4.41 5.97
C LEU A 45 -25.29 3.09 5.47
N PHE A 46 -24.85 1.96 6.03
CA PHE A 46 -25.12 0.66 5.41
C PHE A 46 -26.25 -0.11 6.09
N LYS A 47 -26.43 0.05 7.40
CA LYS A 47 -27.52 -0.60 8.14
C LYS A 47 -28.78 0.27 8.22
N LYS A 48 -28.63 1.57 8.50
CA LYS A 48 -29.76 2.52 8.54
C LYS A 48 -30.05 3.20 7.20
N LYS A 49 -29.18 3.05 6.19
CA LYS A 49 -29.34 3.60 4.84
C LYS A 49 -29.60 5.11 4.81
N LEU A 50 -29.02 5.86 5.75
CA LEU A 50 -29.17 7.31 5.80
C LEU A 50 -28.37 8.00 4.69
N LYS A 51 -28.83 9.19 4.28
CA LYS A 51 -28.13 10.03 3.29
C LYS A 51 -26.76 10.46 3.82
N GLU A 52 -25.77 10.51 2.93
CA GLU A 52 -24.38 10.87 3.31
C GLU A 52 -24.25 12.23 3.97
N SER A 53 -25.03 13.22 3.51
CA SER A 53 -25.05 14.57 4.07
C SER A 53 -25.50 14.56 5.53
N GLU A 54 -26.52 13.76 5.84
CA GLU A 54 -27.04 13.60 7.20
C GLU A 54 -26.03 12.90 8.10
N VAL A 55 -25.42 11.80 7.61
CA VAL A 55 -24.36 11.10 8.35
C VAL A 55 -23.19 12.04 8.63
N LYS A 56 -22.72 12.78 7.62
CA LYS A 56 -21.66 13.79 7.79
C LYS A 56 -22.02 14.81 8.86
N ARG A 57 -23.25 15.35 8.85
CA ARG A 57 -23.73 16.31 9.87
C ARG A 57 -23.66 15.73 11.28
N ARG A 58 -24.12 14.48 11.47
CA ARG A 58 -24.07 13.79 12.77
C ARG A 58 -22.61 13.56 13.23
N LEU A 59 -21.72 13.13 12.33
CA LEU A 59 -20.30 12.93 12.64
C LEU A 59 -19.57 14.24 12.97
N THR A 60 -19.89 15.32 12.27
CA THR A 60 -19.33 16.66 12.56
C THR A 60 -19.68 17.11 13.98
N ARG A 61 -20.93 16.89 14.42
CA ARG A 61 -21.37 17.19 15.79
C ARG A 61 -20.65 16.31 16.81
N LEU A 62 -20.49 15.02 16.53
CA LEU A 62 -19.81 14.08 17.42
C LEU A 62 -18.32 14.37 17.60
N LEU A 63 -17.63 14.72 16.51
CA LEU A 63 -16.18 14.97 16.50
C LEU A 63 -15.82 16.44 16.70
N PHE A 64 -16.81 17.32 16.81
CA PHE A 64 -16.65 18.78 16.83
C PHE A 64 -15.76 19.33 15.71
N ASN A 65 -15.68 18.63 14.57
CA ASN A 65 -14.80 18.98 13.47
C ASN A 65 -15.33 18.42 12.15
N ALA A 66 -15.71 19.30 11.22
CA ALA A 66 -16.31 18.90 9.95
C ALA A 66 -15.36 18.07 9.07
N TRP A 67 -14.06 18.32 9.15
CA TRP A 67 -13.04 17.65 8.34
C TRP A 67 -12.72 16.25 8.87
N TYR A 68 -12.70 16.07 10.18
CA TYR A 68 -12.67 14.73 10.76
C TYR A 68 -13.98 13.98 10.52
N GLY A 69 -15.14 14.64 10.58
CA GLY A 69 -16.42 14.05 10.19
C GLY A 69 -16.42 13.52 8.75
N TYR A 70 -15.95 14.34 7.80
CA TYR A 70 -15.76 13.91 6.40
C TYR A 70 -14.76 12.77 6.26
N SER A 71 -13.64 12.83 6.99
CA SER A 71 -12.61 11.80 6.96
C SER A 71 -13.11 10.46 7.52
N ALA A 72 -13.91 10.48 8.58
CA ALA A 72 -14.54 9.30 9.15
C ALA A 72 -15.54 8.67 8.18
N LEU A 73 -16.37 9.49 7.51
CA LEU A 73 -17.27 9.03 6.45
C LEU A 73 -16.52 8.33 5.31
N LYS A 74 -15.45 8.95 4.79
CA LYS A 74 -14.60 8.35 3.75
C LYS A 74 -13.95 7.06 4.22
N LYS A 75 -13.53 6.98 5.48
CA LYS A 75 -12.93 5.77 6.06
C LYS A 75 -13.95 4.64 6.19
N ALA A 76 -15.18 4.94 6.60
CA ALA A 76 -16.26 3.96 6.74
C ALA A 76 -16.64 3.30 5.40
N LYS A 77 -16.64 4.07 4.30
CA LYS A 77 -16.90 3.56 2.94
C LYS A 77 -15.93 2.49 2.47
N LEU A 78 -14.70 2.47 3.01
CA LEU A 78 -13.74 1.40 2.71
C LEU A 78 -14.22 0.00 3.18
N TYR A 79 -15.28 -0.04 4.00
CA TYR A 79 -15.86 -1.26 4.56
C TYR A 79 -17.29 -1.54 4.05
N GLN A 80 -17.69 -0.98 2.91
CA GLN A 80 -19.04 -1.14 2.33
C GLN A 80 -19.48 -2.60 2.15
N GLY A 81 -18.55 -3.53 1.95
CA GLY A 81 -18.84 -4.97 1.82
C GLY A 81 -18.96 -5.73 3.14
N GLN A 82 -18.85 -5.08 4.29
CA GLN A 82 -18.99 -5.71 5.61
C GLN A 82 -20.33 -5.33 6.24
N THR A 83 -21.03 -6.30 6.83
CA THR A 83 -22.31 -6.07 7.52
C THR A 83 -22.16 -5.26 8.79
N ARG A 84 -21.05 -5.47 9.52
CA ARG A 84 -20.68 -4.71 10.72
C ARG A 84 -19.18 -4.58 10.80
N ILE A 85 -18.71 -3.45 11.30
CA ILE A 85 -17.30 -3.23 11.60
C ILE A 85 -17.08 -3.04 13.10
N LYS A 86 -15.95 -3.57 13.59
CA LYS A 86 -15.42 -3.30 14.93
C LYS A 86 -13.91 -3.10 14.81
N LEU A 87 -13.47 -1.86 14.91
CA LEU A 87 -12.08 -1.44 14.81
C LEU A 87 -11.36 -1.75 16.12
N ARG A 88 -10.34 -2.59 16.05
CA ARG A 88 -9.65 -3.08 17.26
C ARG A 88 -8.90 -2.01 18.03
N LYS A 89 -8.36 -1.01 17.34
CA LYS A 89 -7.41 -0.04 17.90
C LYS A 89 -7.80 1.39 17.56
N PRO A 90 -7.42 2.37 18.41
CA PRO A 90 -7.54 3.78 18.10
C PRO A 90 -6.83 4.12 16.78
N LEU A 91 -7.46 5.01 16.01
CA LEU A 91 -6.89 5.54 14.78
C LEU A 91 -7.46 6.95 14.55
N LEU A 92 -6.65 7.82 13.94
CA LEU A 92 -7.09 9.13 13.51
C LEU A 92 -6.72 9.29 12.05
N PHE A 93 -7.68 9.63 11.20
CA PHE A 93 -7.47 9.81 9.78
C PHE A 93 -7.94 11.19 9.34
N SER A 94 -7.11 11.87 8.56
CA SER A 94 -7.41 13.17 7.98
C SER A 94 -7.16 13.12 6.48
N VAL A 95 -8.20 13.36 5.69
CA VAL A 95 -8.10 13.45 4.23
C VAL A 95 -7.31 14.70 3.83
N GLY A 96 -6.40 14.55 2.85
CA GLY A 96 -5.67 15.68 2.29
C GLY A 96 -6.59 16.64 1.55
N CYS A 97 -6.24 17.94 1.56
CA CYS A 97 -6.97 18.98 0.85
C CYS A 97 -6.05 19.61 -0.21
N ARG A 98 -6.61 19.91 -1.38
CA ARG A 98 -5.91 20.69 -2.42
C ARG A 98 -6.05 22.18 -2.08
N GLY A 99 -5.01 22.97 -2.33
CA GLY A 99 -5.02 24.43 -2.15
C GLY A 99 -4.24 24.93 -0.92
N ALA A 100 -4.58 26.13 -0.44
CA ALA A 100 -3.80 26.96 0.50
C ALA A 100 -3.61 26.40 1.93
N GLU A 101 -3.99 25.16 2.20
CA GLU A 101 -4.05 24.59 3.56
C GLU A 101 -2.91 23.64 3.89
N LYS A 102 -1.75 23.85 3.26
CA LYS A 102 -0.51 23.12 3.53
C LYS A 102 -0.69 21.60 3.39
N GLY A 103 -1.52 21.18 2.42
CA GLY A 103 -1.79 19.78 2.04
C GLY A 103 -2.75 18.99 2.95
N ASN A 104 -2.89 19.35 4.25
CA ASN A 104 -3.80 18.68 5.19
C ASN A 104 -4.29 19.61 6.31
N ARG A 105 -5.61 19.68 6.54
CA ARG A 105 -6.22 20.63 7.49
C ARG A 105 -6.03 20.29 8.98
N ASN A 106 -5.86 19.02 9.32
CA ASN A 106 -5.91 18.56 10.70
C ASN A 106 -4.63 17.86 11.16
N ILE A 107 -3.77 17.41 10.24
CA ILE A 107 -2.46 16.83 10.57
C ILE A 107 -1.43 17.47 9.63
N ARG A 108 -0.71 18.49 10.12
CA ARG A 108 0.17 19.35 9.32
C ARG A 108 1.63 19.07 9.60
N LEU A 109 2.41 18.82 8.55
CA LEU A 109 3.86 18.78 8.66
C LEU A 109 4.40 20.20 8.85
N LEU A 110 5.16 20.42 9.94
CA LEU A 110 5.88 21.67 10.18
C LEU A 110 7.30 21.59 9.63
N ASP A 111 7.95 20.46 9.92
CA ASP A 111 9.29 20.13 9.47
C ASP A 111 9.35 18.63 9.16
N THR A 112 10.48 18.18 8.64
CA THR A 112 10.78 16.78 8.36
C THR A 112 10.74 15.89 9.60
N ASP A 113 10.78 16.47 10.80
CA ASP A 113 10.71 15.79 12.08
C ASP A 113 9.59 16.28 13.01
N LYS A 114 8.73 17.20 12.56
CA LYS A 114 7.66 17.81 13.37
C LYS A 114 6.31 17.81 12.67
N VAL A 115 5.27 17.47 13.43
CA VAL A 115 3.88 17.46 12.94
C VAL A 115 2.95 18.08 13.97
N LEU A 116 2.02 18.92 13.51
CA LEU A 116 0.89 19.40 14.28
C LEU A 116 -0.32 18.51 14.08
N VAL A 117 -1.00 18.18 15.17
CA VAL A 117 -2.28 17.46 15.15
C VAL A 117 -3.33 18.33 15.81
N LYS A 118 -4.45 18.53 15.12
CA LYS A 118 -5.57 19.32 15.64
C LYS A 118 -6.41 18.48 16.59
N ILE A 119 -6.62 18.99 17.80
CA ILE A 119 -7.51 18.42 18.81
C ILE A 119 -8.79 19.25 18.82
N PRO A 120 -9.94 18.66 18.44
CA PRO A 120 -11.18 19.40 18.38
C PRO A 120 -11.80 19.54 19.78
N HIS A 121 -12.42 20.70 20.00
CA HIS A 121 -13.14 21.05 21.23
C HIS A 121 -14.57 21.46 20.87
N ALA A 122 -15.50 21.24 21.80
CA ALA A 122 -16.93 21.46 21.58
C ALA A 122 -17.30 22.94 21.43
N ASP A 123 -16.52 23.83 22.04
CA ASP A 123 -16.62 25.29 21.95
C ASP A 123 -16.14 25.86 20.60
N GLY A 124 -15.59 25.02 19.72
CA GLY A 124 -15.01 25.44 18.45
C GLY A 124 -13.56 25.92 18.54
N ASN A 125 -13.02 26.14 19.74
CA ASN A 125 -11.64 26.57 19.96
C ASN A 125 -10.70 25.37 19.90
N HIS A 126 -10.36 24.96 18.68
CA HIS A 126 -9.52 23.79 18.47
C HIS A 126 -8.06 24.04 18.88
N GLU A 127 -7.48 23.08 19.60
CA GLU A 127 -6.08 23.11 20.03
C GLU A 127 -5.19 22.44 18.98
N TRP A 128 -3.93 22.88 18.88
CA TRP A 128 -2.89 22.19 18.13
C TRP A 128 -1.87 21.59 19.08
N ILE A 129 -1.61 20.29 18.93
CA ILE A 129 -0.50 19.63 19.61
C ILE A 129 0.66 19.42 18.64
N GLU A 130 1.86 19.82 19.05
CA GLU A 130 3.11 19.50 18.35
C GLU A 130 3.63 18.13 18.78
N CYS A 131 3.98 17.30 17.80
CA CYS A 131 4.53 15.97 17.99
C CYS A 131 5.82 15.82 17.17
N LYS A 132 6.81 15.09 17.70
CA LYS A 132 8.00 14.70 16.94
C LYS A 132 7.69 13.48 16.08
N VAL A 133 8.21 13.43 14.86
CA VAL A 133 8.07 12.30 13.94
C VAL A 133 9.42 11.90 13.36
N LYS A 134 9.70 10.60 13.30
CA LYS A 134 10.94 10.06 12.74
C LYS A 134 10.63 9.31 11.45
N PHE A 135 10.88 9.93 10.30
CA PHE A 135 10.87 9.27 9.00
C PHE A 135 12.24 8.63 8.69
N GLY A 136 12.26 7.63 7.82
CA GLY A 136 13.53 7.11 7.30
C GLY A 136 14.26 8.16 6.47
N ARG A 137 15.59 8.24 6.58
CA ARG A 137 16.43 9.26 5.91
C ARG A 137 16.12 9.45 4.43
N LYS A 138 15.85 8.35 3.71
CA LYS A 138 15.50 8.37 2.28
C LYS A 138 14.24 9.18 1.94
N TYR A 139 13.32 9.38 2.90
CA TYR A 139 12.07 10.11 2.68
C TYR A 139 12.16 11.60 3.00
N LEU A 140 13.24 12.09 3.64
CA LEU A 140 13.32 13.47 4.12
C LEU A 140 13.17 14.51 3.00
N ARG A 141 13.79 14.27 1.83
CA ARG A 141 13.66 15.15 0.67
C ARG A 141 12.22 15.24 0.16
N LEU A 142 11.54 14.09 0.09
CA LEU A 142 10.12 14.04 -0.29
C LEU A 142 9.22 14.72 0.75
N VAL A 143 9.50 14.54 2.04
CA VAL A 143 8.73 15.20 3.12
C VAL A 143 8.92 16.72 3.07
N LYS A 144 10.13 17.20 2.75
CA LYS A 144 10.40 18.63 2.54
C LYS A 144 9.53 19.23 1.43
N GLU A 145 9.32 18.50 0.33
CA GLU A 145 8.41 18.94 -0.74
C GLU A 145 6.92 18.89 -0.33
N LEU A 146 6.51 17.93 0.51
CA LEU A 146 5.15 17.92 1.06
C LEU A 146 4.85 19.12 1.96
N ILE A 147 5.85 19.60 2.72
CA ILE A 147 5.73 20.75 3.63
C ILE A 147 5.43 22.04 2.85
N SER A 148 5.93 22.15 1.60
CA SER A 148 5.68 23.32 0.76
C SER A 148 4.20 23.50 0.38
N GLY A 149 3.33 22.53 0.73
CA GLY A 149 1.87 22.64 0.56
C GLY A 149 1.37 22.45 -0.87
N LYS A 150 2.27 22.17 -1.84
CA LYS A 150 1.91 21.99 -3.26
C LYS A 150 1.09 20.72 -3.51
N TYR A 151 1.23 19.70 -2.66
CA TYR A 151 0.59 18.40 -2.86
C TYR A 151 -0.38 18.06 -1.71
N PRO A 152 -1.60 17.59 -2.02
CA PRO A 152 -2.48 17.06 -0.99
C PRO A 152 -1.92 15.74 -0.46
N TYR A 153 -1.94 15.55 0.86
CA TYR A 153 -1.61 14.27 1.48
C TYR A 153 -2.60 13.91 2.57
N SER A 154 -3.03 12.66 2.58
CA SER A 154 -3.84 12.14 3.68
C SER A 154 -2.94 11.62 4.79
N ALA A 155 -3.31 11.86 6.04
CA ALA A 155 -2.53 11.45 7.19
C ALA A 155 -3.33 10.49 8.06
N THR A 156 -2.70 9.41 8.50
CA THR A 156 -3.28 8.48 9.48
C THR A 156 -2.34 8.33 10.66
N ILE A 157 -2.81 8.58 11.87
CA ILE A 157 -2.12 8.23 13.10
C ILE A 157 -2.71 6.92 13.62
N THR A 158 -1.86 5.94 13.91
CA THR A 158 -2.31 4.63 14.40
C THR A 158 -1.24 3.94 15.23
N ILE A 159 -1.66 2.96 16.02
CA ILE A 159 -0.76 2.13 16.84
C ILE A 159 -0.35 0.90 16.04
N LYS A 160 0.95 0.68 15.81
CA LYS A 160 1.47 -0.54 15.16
C LYS A 160 1.41 -1.70 16.16
N LEU A 161 0.74 -2.79 15.77
CA LEU A 161 0.64 -4.03 16.54
C LEU A 161 1.45 -5.10 15.81
N ARG A 162 2.18 -5.94 16.55
CA ARG A 162 2.99 -7.07 16.09
C ARG A 162 2.13 -8.28 15.72
N SER A 163 1.01 -8.47 16.43
CA SER A 163 0.12 -9.63 16.27
C SER A 163 -1.35 -9.22 16.25
N ARG A 164 -2.22 -10.14 15.83
CA ARG A 164 -3.67 -9.98 15.99
C ARG A 164 -4.11 -9.97 17.45
N ASN A 165 -3.38 -10.66 18.32
CA ASN A 165 -3.76 -10.84 19.73
C ASN A 165 -3.07 -9.82 20.66
N GLU A 166 -2.22 -8.94 20.14
CA GLU A 166 -1.58 -7.91 20.95
C GLU A 166 -2.60 -6.82 21.34
N ASP A 167 -2.76 -6.62 22.64
CA ASP A 167 -3.53 -5.50 23.19
C ASP A 167 -2.81 -4.18 22.90
N TRP A 168 -3.51 -3.28 22.21
CA TRP A 168 -2.97 -1.97 21.89
C TRP A 168 -2.67 -1.15 23.14
N ARG A 169 -3.36 -1.38 24.26
CA ARG A 169 -3.11 -0.71 25.55
C ARG A 169 -1.73 -0.99 26.12
N LYS A 170 -1.08 -2.10 25.74
CA LYS A 170 0.31 -2.40 26.14
C LYS A 170 1.34 -1.77 25.21
N ALA A 171 0.93 -1.40 23.99
CA ALA A 171 1.82 -0.95 22.91
C ALA A 171 1.74 0.55 22.58
N PHE A 172 0.67 1.22 23.02
CA PHE A 172 0.24 2.55 22.57
C PHE A 172 1.30 3.65 22.67
N LYS A 173 2.05 3.75 23.77
CA LYS A 173 3.10 4.78 23.93
C LYS A 173 4.32 4.54 23.01
N LYS A 174 4.73 3.29 22.80
CA LYS A 174 6.00 2.96 22.10
C LYS A 174 5.84 2.74 20.60
N LYS A 175 4.61 2.53 20.12
CA LYS A 175 4.34 2.08 18.73
C LYS A 175 3.35 3.00 18.00
N LEU A 176 3.41 4.30 18.24
CA LEU A 176 2.61 5.28 17.49
C LEU A 176 3.28 5.60 16.15
N TYR A 177 2.51 5.57 15.07
CA TYR A 177 3.01 5.84 13.71
C TYR A 177 2.11 6.81 12.98
N LEU A 178 2.75 7.74 12.27
CA LEU A 178 2.15 8.59 11.27
C LEU A 178 2.34 7.95 9.90
N HIS A 179 1.24 7.69 9.21
CA HIS A 179 1.22 7.22 7.83
C HIS A 179 0.78 8.39 6.94
N LEU A 180 1.62 8.79 5.99
CA LEU A 180 1.27 9.79 5.00
C LEU A 180 0.99 9.09 3.67
N THR A 181 -0.23 9.25 3.17
CA THR A 181 -0.67 8.75 1.88
C THR A 181 -0.59 9.88 0.86
N ILE A 182 0.31 9.74 -0.10
CA ILE A 182 0.74 10.77 -1.05
C ILE A 182 0.51 10.32 -2.49
N PRO A 183 0.41 11.25 -3.46
CA PRO A 183 0.35 10.92 -4.89
C PRO A 183 1.56 10.09 -5.33
N LEU A 184 1.33 9.06 -6.14
CA LEU A 184 2.40 8.19 -6.64
C LEU A 184 3.40 8.95 -7.52
N ASP A 185 2.98 9.92 -8.32
CA ASP A 185 3.90 10.65 -9.19
C ASP A 185 4.94 11.47 -8.40
N LEU A 186 4.50 12.10 -7.29
CA LEU A 186 5.43 12.74 -6.35
C LEU A 186 6.41 11.74 -5.73
N TYR A 187 5.93 10.54 -5.40
CA TYR A 187 6.80 9.49 -4.88
C TYR A 187 7.83 9.04 -5.93
N LEU A 188 7.42 8.87 -7.19
CA LEU A 188 8.29 8.50 -8.30
C LEU A 188 9.35 9.56 -8.59
N LYS A 189 9.03 10.86 -8.50
CA LYS A 189 10.01 11.95 -8.63
C LYS A 189 11.29 11.75 -7.79
N TYR A 190 11.17 11.17 -6.59
CA TYR A 190 12.30 10.95 -5.69
C TYR A 190 12.88 9.53 -5.71
N PHE A 191 12.08 8.53 -6.11
CA PHE A 191 12.45 7.12 -5.96
C PHE A 191 12.50 6.35 -7.28
N SER A 192 12.19 7.00 -8.41
CA SER A 192 12.43 6.45 -9.73
C SER A 192 13.92 6.28 -9.96
N ARG A 193 14.26 5.22 -10.68
CA ARG A 193 15.62 4.88 -11.08
C ARG A 193 15.66 4.93 -12.59
N LYS A 194 16.62 5.65 -13.15
CA LYS A 194 16.97 5.46 -14.56
C LYS A 194 17.64 4.08 -14.66
N PRO A 195 17.21 3.23 -15.61
CA PRO A 195 17.91 1.98 -15.87
C PRO A 195 19.34 2.31 -16.30
N LYS A 196 20.31 1.50 -15.86
CA LYS A 196 21.71 1.66 -16.30
C LYS A 196 21.86 1.37 -17.79
N ASN A 197 21.07 0.42 -18.30
CA ASN A 197 21.08 0.00 -19.70
C ASN A 197 19.85 0.56 -20.43
N LYS A 198 19.97 0.70 -21.76
CA LYS A 198 18.86 1.12 -22.61
C LYS A 198 17.75 0.08 -22.53
N ILE A 199 16.50 0.53 -22.33
CA ILE A 199 15.35 -0.36 -22.40
C ILE A 199 15.18 -0.80 -23.86
N VAL A 200 15.28 -2.10 -24.12
CA VAL A 200 15.22 -2.69 -25.47
C VAL A 200 13.82 -3.23 -25.78
N GLY A 201 12.92 -3.26 -24.79
CA GLY A 201 11.54 -3.72 -24.97
C GLY A 201 11.32 -5.19 -24.60
N HIS A 202 12.26 -5.81 -23.89
CA HIS A 202 12.09 -7.17 -23.37
C HIS A 202 10.89 -7.28 -22.42
N ILE A 203 10.39 -8.50 -22.26
CA ILE A 203 9.26 -8.85 -21.42
C ILE A 203 9.76 -9.78 -20.30
N ALA A 204 9.45 -9.45 -19.04
CA ALA A 204 9.75 -10.31 -17.90
C ALA A 204 8.46 -10.89 -17.31
N GLY A 205 8.32 -12.22 -17.29
CA GLY A 205 7.24 -12.92 -16.60
C GLY A 205 7.64 -13.31 -15.19
N PHE A 206 6.73 -13.15 -14.22
CA PHE A 206 6.94 -13.50 -12.82
C PHE A 206 5.93 -14.53 -12.35
N ASP A 207 6.42 -15.67 -11.84
CA ASP A 207 5.63 -16.62 -11.05
C ASP A 207 5.90 -16.37 -9.55
N PHE A 208 4.82 -16.19 -8.78
CA PHE A 208 4.87 -15.80 -7.37
C PHE A 208 4.44 -16.94 -6.45
N ASN A 209 5.37 -17.37 -5.60
CA ASN A 209 5.10 -18.34 -4.55
C ASN A 209 5.37 -17.73 -3.16
N VAL A 210 4.94 -18.44 -2.10
CA VAL A 210 5.04 -17.92 -0.72
C VAL A 210 6.50 -17.86 -0.25
N ASP A 211 7.32 -18.76 -0.76
CA ASP A 211 8.72 -19.09 -0.43
C ASP A 211 9.72 -18.88 -1.57
N ARG A 212 9.24 -18.57 -2.78
CA ARG A 212 10.09 -18.27 -3.95
C ARG A 212 9.45 -17.28 -4.93
N ILE A 213 10.28 -16.68 -5.77
CA ILE A 213 9.86 -15.90 -6.94
C ILE A 213 10.69 -16.38 -8.12
N ASN A 214 10.02 -16.77 -9.20
CA ASN A 214 10.65 -17.19 -10.44
C ASN A 214 10.43 -16.10 -11.50
N MET A 215 11.47 -15.78 -12.27
CA MET A 215 11.42 -14.74 -13.30
C MET A 215 12.09 -15.23 -14.57
N VAL A 216 11.41 -15.02 -15.71
CA VAL A 216 11.95 -15.30 -17.05
C VAL A 216 11.90 -14.04 -17.88
N ILE A 217 13.00 -13.70 -18.54
CA ILE A 217 13.09 -12.58 -19.49
C ILE A 217 13.05 -13.16 -20.90
N ILE A 218 12.13 -12.65 -21.72
CA ILE A 218 12.02 -12.98 -23.14
C ILE A 218 12.13 -11.72 -24.01
N ASP A 219 12.55 -11.90 -25.25
CA ASP A 219 12.52 -10.83 -26.25
C ASP A 219 11.17 -10.71 -26.98
N GLY A 220 11.09 -9.83 -27.97
CA GLY A 220 9.87 -9.62 -28.78
C GLY A 220 9.48 -10.79 -29.69
N LYS A 221 10.38 -11.76 -29.92
CA LYS A 221 10.09 -13.04 -30.59
C LYS A 221 9.70 -14.12 -29.56
N GLY A 222 9.81 -13.79 -28.28
CA GLY A 222 9.60 -14.66 -27.14
C GLY A 222 10.68 -15.73 -26.97
N ILE A 223 11.91 -15.45 -27.40
CA ILE A 223 13.09 -16.26 -27.09
C ILE A 223 13.54 -15.91 -25.67
N VAL A 224 13.85 -16.92 -24.86
CA VAL A 224 14.38 -16.73 -23.51
C VAL A 224 15.75 -16.09 -23.59
N ARG A 225 15.90 -14.93 -22.93
CA ARG A 225 17.15 -14.19 -22.80
C ARG A 225 17.82 -14.44 -21.46
N ASP A 226 17.03 -14.64 -20.42
CA ASP A 226 17.56 -14.91 -19.08
C ASP A 226 16.51 -15.51 -18.14
N ILE A 227 16.97 -16.19 -17.09
CA ILE A 227 16.17 -16.83 -16.05
C ILE A 227 16.78 -16.49 -14.69
N MET A 228 15.97 -16.02 -13.75
CA MET A 228 16.42 -15.72 -12.39
C MET A 228 15.39 -16.15 -11.34
N ASN A 229 15.85 -16.93 -10.36
CA ASN A 229 15.01 -17.50 -9.30
C ASN A 229 15.53 -17.07 -7.92
N GLU A 230 14.64 -16.56 -7.07
CA GLU A 230 14.96 -16.19 -5.69
C GLU A 230 14.20 -17.09 -4.72
N TYR A 231 14.95 -17.84 -3.89
CA TYR A 231 14.42 -18.75 -2.88
C TYR A 231 14.59 -18.14 -1.48
N PHE A 232 13.59 -18.35 -0.63
CA PHE A 232 13.55 -17.93 0.77
C PHE A 232 12.62 -18.87 1.58
N PRO A 233 12.93 -20.18 1.65
CA PRO A 233 12.08 -21.17 2.33
C PRO A 233 11.90 -20.90 3.83
N GLU A 234 12.81 -20.16 4.47
CA GLU A 234 12.72 -19.79 5.87
C GLU A 234 11.44 -19.01 6.22
N VAL A 235 10.80 -18.36 5.23
CA VAL A 235 9.58 -17.58 5.47
C VAL A 235 8.34 -18.43 5.72
N THR A 236 8.39 -19.72 5.37
CA THR A 236 7.30 -20.68 5.61
C THR A 236 7.55 -21.55 6.84
N SER A 237 8.74 -21.47 7.44
CA SER A 237 9.08 -22.20 8.66
C SER A 237 8.15 -21.85 9.83
N HIS A 238 7.86 -22.84 10.66
CA HIS A 238 7.03 -22.65 11.84
C HIS A 238 7.64 -21.59 12.77
N GLY A 239 6.81 -20.68 13.30
CA GLY A 239 7.26 -19.60 14.17
C GLY A 239 7.95 -18.42 13.48
N PHE A 240 8.18 -18.46 12.16
CA PHE A 240 8.85 -17.35 11.48
C PHE A 240 8.04 -16.04 11.54
N PRO A 241 8.65 -14.89 11.94
CA PRO A 241 7.90 -13.66 12.09
C PRO A 241 7.35 -13.14 10.76
N ARG A 242 6.01 -12.97 10.66
CA ARG A 242 5.33 -12.49 9.44
C ARG A 242 5.86 -11.16 8.90
N GLU A 243 6.26 -10.23 9.77
CA GLU A 243 6.83 -8.95 9.35
C GLU A 243 8.21 -9.14 8.72
N LYS A 244 9.03 -10.07 9.23
CA LYS A 244 10.33 -10.42 8.62
C LYS A 244 10.10 -11.09 7.26
N ALA A 245 9.17 -12.05 7.18
CA ALA A 245 8.82 -12.73 5.93
C ALA A 245 8.40 -11.73 4.85
N LYS A 246 7.60 -10.74 5.24
CA LYS A 246 7.22 -9.66 4.34
C LYS A 246 8.42 -8.86 3.85
N VAL A 247 9.34 -8.48 4.74
CA VAL A 247 10.54 -7.70 4.35
C VAL A 247 11.40 -8.49 3.37
N ILE A 248 11.67 -9.77 3.64
CA ILE A 248 12.45 -10.64 2.75
C ILE A 248 11.81 -10.70 1.36
N ARG A 249 10.51 -11.04 1.28
CA ARG A 249 9.77 -11.04 0.00
C ARG A 249 9.87 -9.71 -0.74
N GLN A 250 9.77 -8.60 -0.01
CA GLN A 250 9.85 -7.27 -0.60
C GLN A 250 11.24 -6.98 -1.18
N GLU A 251 12.30 -7.38 -0.48
CA GLU A 251 13.67 -7.19 -0.91
C GLU A 251 14.00 -8.05 -2.14
N LYS A 252 13.61 -9.32 -2.12
CA LYS A 252 13.80 -10.26 -3.25
C LYS A 252 13.09 -9.79 -4.51
N LEU A 253 11.82 -9.37 -4.40
CA LEU A 253 11.09 -8.82 -5.54
C LEU A 253 11.74 -7.52 -6.07
N ALA A 254 12.19 -6.63 -5.18
CA ALA A 254 12.86 -5.40 -5.60
C ALA A 254 14.20 -5.66 -6.32
N LYS A 255 14.91 -6.73 -5.93
CA LYS A 255 16.13 -7.19 -6.61
C LYS A 255 15.80 -7.68 -8.02
N LEU A 256 14.79 -8.54 -8.18
CA LEU A 256 14.39 -9.07 -9.49
C LEU A 256 13.89 -7.98 -10.46
N VAL A 257 13.06 -7.05 -10.00
CA VAL A 257 12.61 -5.93 -10.84
C VAL A 257 13.78 -5.05 -11.29
N LYS A 258 14.74 -4.81 -10.39
CA LYS A 258 15.96 -4.09 -10.75
C LYS A 258 16.77 -4.86 -11.79
N TYR A 259 16.95 -6.17 -11.60
CA TYR A 259 17.67 -7.04 -12.52
C TYR A 259 17.05 -7.01 -13.92
N ALA A 260 15.73 -7.25 -14.03
CA ALA A 260 15.01 -7.16 -15.29
C ALA A 260 15.17 -5.79 -15.97
N SER A 261 15.10 -4.70 -15.19
CA SER A 261 15.33 -3.35 -15.72
C SER A 261 16.74 -3.16 -16.30
N GLU A 262 17.75 -3.74 -15.65
CA GLU A 262 19.13 -3.74 -16.14
C GLU A 262 19.31 -4.63 -17.39
N HIS A 263 18.40 -5.59 -17.64
CA HIS A 263 18.37 -6.45 -18.83
C HIS A 263 17.48 -5.92 -19.97
N GLY A 264 17.14 -4.63 -19.94
CA GLY A 264 16.41 -3.98 -21.03
C GLY A 264 14.90 -4.26 -21.05
N VAL A 265 14.34 -4.77 -19.96
CA VAL A 265 12.91 -5.07 -19.84
C VAL A 265 12.08 -3.80 -19.76
N LYS A 266 11.07 -3.71 -20.64
CA LYS A 266 10.02 -2.68 -20.60
C LYS A 266 8.75 -3.20 -19.93
N TYR A 267 8.36 -4.44 -20.22
CA TYR A 267 7.08 -5.00 -19.84
C TYR A 267 7.25 -6.05 -18.74
N TYR A 268 6.57 -5.87 -17.62
CA TYR A 268 6.63 -6.76 -16.46
C TYR A 268 5.28 -7.44 -16.35
N VAL A 269 5.25 -8.77 -16.48
CA VAL A 269 4.03 -9.54 -16.62
C VAL A 269 3.80 -10.38 -15.38
N VAL A 270 2.60 -10.28 -14.82
CA VAL A 270 2.16 -11.02 -13.63
C VAL A 270 0.78 -11.59 -13.87
N GLU A 271 0.43 -12.67 -13.20
CA GLU A 271 -0.94 -13.19 -13.22
C GLU A 271 -1.92 -12.25 -12.49
N ASP A 272 -3.10 -12.07 -13.09
CA ASP A 272 -4.20 -11.30 -12.51
C ASP A 272 -5.06 -12.16 -11.60
N LEU A 273 -4.96 -11.92 -10.30
CA LEU A 273 -5.45 -12.84 -9.29
C LEU A 273 -6.61 -12.25 -8.50
N GLU A 274 -7.55 -11.61 -9.21
CA GLU A 274 -8.77 -11.04 -8.62
C GLU A 274 -9.60 -12.10 -7.88
N ARG A 275 -9.55 -13.37 -8.30
CA ARG A 275 -10.14 -14.52 -7.58
C ARG A 275 -9.30 -15.78 -7.75
N PRO A 276 -8.42 -16.12 -6.79
CA PRO A 276 -7.70 -17.38 -6.82
C PRO A 276 -8.61 -18.48 -6.28
N ASP A 277 -9.26 -19.22 -7.17
CA ASP A 277 -10.01 -20.42 -6.81
C ASP A 277 -9.08 -21.61 -6.50
N GLY A 278 -7.77 -21.48 -6.71
CA GLY A 278 -6.77 -22.55 -6.47
C GLY A 278 -5.71 -22.31 -5.38
N VAL A 279 -5.59 -21.10 -4.79
CA VAL A 279 -4.54 -20.86 -3.77
C VAL A 279 -4.98 -21.45 -2.42
N LYS A 280 -4.39 -22.60 -2.06
CA LYS A 280 -4.60 -23.25 -0.75
C LYS A 280 -4.19 -22.31 0.39
N GLY A 281 -5.19 -21.83 1.13
CA GLY A 281 -5.01 -21.13 2.42
C GLY A 281 -4.97 -19.60 2.37
N LYS A 282 -5.35 -18.98 3.50
CA LYS A 282 -5.42 -17.51 3.68
C LYS A 282 -4.05 -16.82 3.55
N THR A 283 -2.96 -17.53 3.80
CA THR A 283 -1.58 -17.00 3.79
C THR A 283 -1.07 -16.78 2.36
N GLY A 284 -1.31 -17.73 1.44
CA GLY A 284 -0.91 -17.59 0.03
C GLY A 284 -1.63 -16.44 -0.66
N LYS A 285 -2.96 -16.36 -0.49
CA LYS A 285 -3.77 -15.25 -1.04
C LYS A 285 -3.29 -13.88 -0.54
N TRP A 286 -2.83 -13.79 0.72
CA TRP A 286 -2.31 -12.54 1.26
C TRP A 286 -0.95 -12.19 0.68
N ALA A 287 0.00 -13.14 0.64
CA ALA A 287 1.35 -12.93 0.11
C ALA A 287 1.31 -12.45 -1.35
N LEU A 288 0.46 -13.07 -2.15
CA LEU A 288 0.26 -12.74 -3.56
C LEU A 288 -0.24 -11.31 -3.78
N ARG A 289 -1.24 -10.87 -3.00
CA ARG A 289 -1.68 -9.47 -3.00
C ARG A 289 -0.55 -8.51 -2.63
N GLN A 290 0.39 -8.91 -1.78
CA GLN A 290 1.54 -8.07 -1.45
C GLN A 290 2.48 -7.89 -2.64
N TYR A 291 2.74 -8.97 -3.39
CA TYR A 291 3.56 -8.90 -4.59
C TYR A 291 2.94 -7.99 -5.63
N LEU A 292 1.65 -8.14 -5.92
CA LEU A 292 0.94 -7.28 -6.90
C LEU A 292 1.00 -5.80 -6.50
N GLN A 293 0.68 -5.47 -5.25
CA GLN A 293 0.77 -4.09 -4.74
C GLN A 293 2.19 -3.53 -4.81
N GLN A 294 3.19 -4.38 -4.62
CA GLN A 294 4.57 -3.96 -4.70
C GLN A 294 5.04 -3.80 -6.15
N MET A 295 4.61 -4.67 -7.06
CA MET A 295 4.89 -4.59 -8.49
C MET A 295 4.37 -3.29 -9.09
N GLU A 296 3.14 -2.89 -8.76
CA GLU A 296 2.54 -1.61 -9.21
C GLU A 296 3.44 -0.40 -8.91
N VAL A 297 4.16 -0.42 -7.77
CA VAL A 297 5.10 0.64 -7.40
C VAL A 297 6.48 0.42 -8.01
N LEU A 298 7.03 -0.79 -7.95
CA LEU A 298 8.40 -1.08 -8.39
C LEU A 298 8.56 -0.93 -9.91
N VAL A 299 7.61 -1.41 -10.68
CA VAL A 299 7.64 -1.35 -12.14
C VAL A 299 7.62 0.10 -12.61
N ARG A 300 6.77 0.95 -12.03
CA ARG A 300 6.76 2.39 -12.33
C ARG A 300 8.07 3.09 -11.92
N LYS A 301 8.72 2.66 -10.82
CA LYS A 301 10.04 3.21 -10.44
C LYS A 301 11.12 2.96 -11.48
N VAL A 302 11.05 1.85 -12.21
CA VAL A 302 12.02 1.51 -13.27
C VAL A 302 11.53 1.92 -14.66
N ASN A 303 10.50 2.77 -14.74
CA ASN A 303 9.86 3.21 -15.98
C ASN A 303 9.35 2.04 -16.86
N GLY A 304 8.98 0.93 -16.21
CA GLY A 304 8.36 -0.22 -16.86
C GLY A 304 6.84 -0.09 -16.93
N VAL A 305 6.23 -1.02 -17.66
CA VAL A 305 4.77 -1.18 -17.79
C VAL A 305 4.39 -2.51 -17.15
N LEU A 306 3.48 -2.48 -16.19
CA LEU A 306 2.95 -3.68 -15.55
C LEU A 306 1.78 -4.22 -16.39
N VAL A 307 1.88 -5.45 -16.84
CA VAL A 307 0.86 -6.16 -17.61
C VAL A 307 0.31 -7.28 -16.72
N LYS A 308 -1.01 -7.31 -16.53
CA LYS A 308 -1.69 -8.38 -15.80
C LYS A 308 -2.32 -9.33 -16.81
N VAL A 309 -2.09 -10.64 -16.66
CA VAL A 309 -2.60 -11.67 -17.59
C VAL A 309 -3.51 -12.65 -16.86
N ASN A 310 -4.50 -13.22 -17.56
CA ASN A 310 -5.42 -14.17 -16.95
C ASN A 310 -4.65 -15.45 -16.50
N PRO A 311 -4.85 -15.93 -15.25
CA PRO A 311 -4.21 -17.13 -14.70
C PRO A 311 -4.73 -18.47 -15.25
N ALA A 312 -5.75 -18.49 -16.11
CA ALA A 312 -6.37 -19.74 -16.57
C ALA A 312 -5.35 -20.66 -17.27
N TYR A 313 -5.31 -21.95 -16.88
CA TYR A 313 -4.51 -23.03 -17.49
C TYR A 313 -2.97 -22.85 -17.51
N THR A 314 -2.41 -21.89 -16.77
CA THR A 314 -0.95 -21.65 -16.79
C THR A 314 -0.16 -22.82 -16.20
N SER A 315 -0.71 -23.49 -15.18
CA SER A 315 -0.06 -24.59 -14.46
C SER A 315 -0.14 -25.93 -15.17
N GLU A 316 -1.21 -26.20 -15.94
CA GLU A 316 -1.33 -27.42 -16.75
C GLU A 316 -0.44 -27.35 -17.98
N VAL A 317 -0.46 -26.23 -18.70
CA VAL A 317 0.40 -25.98 -19.86
C VAL A 317 1.89 -25.96 -19.43
N ALA A 318 2.21 -25.45 -18.24
CA ALA A 318 3.58 -25.48 -17.71
C ALA A 318 4.14 -26.89 -17.57
N LYS A 319 3.31 -27.88 -17.19
CA LYS A 319 3.78 -29.27 -17.02
C LYS A 319 4.19 -29.90 -18.35
N PHE A 320 3.45 -29.63 -19.43
CA PHE A 320 3.81 -30.09 -20.77
C PHE A 320 5.05 -29.37 -21.29
N ILE A 321 5.05 -28.04 -21.27
CA ILE A 321 6.15 -27.21 -21.80
C ILE A 321 7.45 -27.39 -21.00
N SER A 322 7.39 -27.69 -19.70
CA SER A 322 8.57 -27.90 -18.86
C SER A 322 9.46 -29.05 -19.36
N ARG A 323 8.85 -30.13 -19.89
CA ARG A 323 9.57 -31.29 -20.42
C ARG A 323 10.22 -30.98 -21.77
N ASP A 324 9.50 -30.28 -22.63
CA ASP A 324 9.98 -29.94 -23.97
C ASP A 324 11.10 -28.88 -23.95
N LEU A 325 11.08 -27.97 -22.98
CA LEU A 325 12.09 -26.92 -22.83
C LEU A 325 13.19 -27.25 -21.82
N GLY A 326 13.12 -28.40 -21.13
CA GLY A 326 14.08 -28.77 -20.07
C GLY A 326 14.09 -27.80 -18.88
N LEU A 327 12.97 -27.12 -18.61
CA LEU A 327 12.85 -26.12 -17.54
C LEU A 327 12.15 -26.72 -16.32
N ASP A 328 12.42 -26.21 -15.11
CA ASP A 328 11.59 -26.54 -13.96
C ASP A 328 10.17 -25.95 -14.13
N ILE A 329 9.18 -26.59 -13.51
CA ILE A 329 7.75 -26.25 -13.69
C ILE A 329 7.45 -24.78 -13.34
N HIS A 330 8.14 -24.20 -12.36
CA HIS A 330 7.91 -22.82 -11.94
C HIS A 330 8.54 -21.81 -12.91
N THR A 331 9.73 -22.11 -13.42
CA THR A 331 10.34 -21.35 -14.50
C THR A 331 9.51 -21.44 -15.79
N ALA A 332 8.99 -22.63 -16.12
CA ALA A 332 8.07 -22.80 -17.25
C ALA A 332 6.78 -21.99 -17.07
N SER A 333 6.24 -21.91 -15.85
CA SER A 333 5.11 -21.05 -15.53
C SER A 333 5.42 -19.57 -15.76
N ALA A 334 6.56 -19.08 -15.26
CA ALA A 334 7.01 -17.70 -15.49
C ALA A 334 7.22 -17.39 -16.98
N TYR A 335 7.73 -18.35 -17.76
CA TYR A 335 7.84 -18.23 -19.22
C TYR A 335 6.48 -18.12 -19.91
N ILE A 336 5.49 -18.95 -19.54
CA ILE A 336 4.13 -18.86 -20.09
C ILE A 336 3.49 -17.51 -19.76
N ILE A 337 3.67 -17.02 -18.54
CA ILE A 337 3.22 -15.69 -18.13
C ILE A 337 3.83 -14.62 -19.05
N ALA A 338 5.15 -14.68 -19.29
CA ALA A 338 5.83 -13.77 -20.19
C ALA A 338 5.28 -13.84 -21.63
N LYS A 339 5.10 -15.05 -22.18
CA LYS A 339 4.55 -15.27 -23.52
C LYS A 339 3.13 -14.76 -23.68
N ARG A 340 2.27 -14.95 -22.66
CA ARG A 340 0.91 -14.38 -22.66
C ARG A 340 0.93 -12.87 -22.67
N GLY A 341 1.84 -12.27 -21.90
CA GLY A 341 2.05 -10.83 -21.93
C GLY A 341 2.47 -10.34 -23.31
N LEU A 342 3.41 -11.04 -23.96
CA LEU A 342 3.83 -10.74 -25.35
C LEU A 342 2.64 -10.81 -26.32
N ILE A 343 1.84 -11.88 -26.29
CA ILE A 343 0.66 -12.02 -27.14
C ILE A 343 -0.33 -10.88 -26.91
N ASN A 344 -0.60 -10.51 -25.65
CA ASN A 344 -1.51 -9.41 -25.35
C ASN A 344 -0.98 -8.05 -25.83
N LEU A 345 0.34 -7.85 -25.85
CA LEU A 345 0.97 -6.63 -26.36
C LEU A 345 0.99 -6.55 -27.89
N GLN A 346 0.84 -7.69 -28.58
CA GLN A 346 0.79 -7.78 -30.04
C GLN A 346 -0.64 -7.74 -30.61
N LYS A 347 -1.67 -7.75 -29.74
CA LYS A 347 -3.05 -7.55 -30.17
C LYS A 347 -3.25 -6.08 -30.60
N PRO A 348 -3.94 -5.83 -31.71
CA PRO A 348 -4.16 -4.48 -32.24
C PRO A 348 -4.98 -3.59 -31.31
#